data_AF-R4G2L4-F1
#
_entry.id   AF-R4G2L4-F1
#
_cell.length_a   1.000
_cell.length_b   1.000
_cell.length_c   1.000
_cell.angle_alpha   90.00
_cell.angle_beta   90.00
_cell.angle_gamma   90.00
#
_symmetry.space_group_name_H-M   'P 1'
#
loop_
_entity.id
_entity.type
_entity.pdbx_description
1 polymer ?
#
loop_
_entity_poly.entity_id
_entity_poly.type
_entity_poly.pdbx_seq_one_letter_code
_entity_poly.pdbx_strand_id
1 'polypeptide(L)'
;MSLGVLERMCPPTDNVVNKTCSANGRTYNAGDRFKIECNFCACGLNGNIGCTRMLCPDHGPAGNKTCSANERLYNVGDRFKIDCNFCVCLKDGNVGCTRMLCSNHGGDKICTFNGSNYKIGSSFKIDCNICFCGKNGTVSCTKKLCRNLA
;
A
#
# COMPACT_ATOMS: atom_id res chain seq x y z
N MET A 1 72.79 35.54 -12.32
CA MET A 1 72.78 34.19 -11.72
C MET A 1 71.32 33.85 -11.45
N SER A 2 70.84 32.76 -12.04
CA SER A 2 69.43 32.48 -12.34
C SER A 2 68.53 32.32 -11.11
N LEU A 3 67.29 32.83 -11.22
CA LEU A 3 66.19 32.52 -10.32
C LEU A 3 65.78 31.05 -10.50
N GLY A 4 65.76 30.29 -9.40
CA GLY A 4 65.26 28.92 -9.37
C GLY A 4 63.74 28.87 -9.42
N VAL A 5 63.19 28.15 -10.40
CA VAL A 5 61.76 27.83 -10.48
C VAL A 5 61.50 26.68 -9.51
N LEU A 6 60.66 26.91 -8.50
CA LEU A 6 60.12 25.84 -7.65
C LEU A 6 59.04 25.11 -8.44
N GLU A 7 59.45 24.13 -9.25
CA GLU A 7 58.50 23.23 -9.91
C GLU A 7 57.81 22.36 -8.85
N ARG A 8 56.48 22.40 -8.83
CA ARG A 8 55.66 21.48 -8.03
C ARG A 8 55.77 20.10 -8.66
N MET A 9 56.71 19.30 -8.16
CA MET A 9 56.82 17.89 -8.51
C MET A 9 55.52 17.19 -8.09
N CYS A 10 54.79 16.60 -9.04
CA CYS A 10 53.81 15.57 -8.71
C CYS A 10 54.56 14.43 -8.00
N PRO A 11 53.99 13.83 -6.94
CA PRO A 11 54.58 12.65 -6.32
C PRO A 11 54.83 11.58 -7.41
N PRO A 12 55.88 10.76 -7.25
CA PRO A 12 56.18 9.71 -8.23
C PRO A 12 54.92 8.87 -8.41
N THR A 13 54.64 8.48 -9.64
CA THR A 13 53.54 7.57 -9.96
C THR A 13 53.82 6.24 -9.27
N ASP A 14 53.41 6.12 -8.00
CA ASP A 14 53.17 4.84 -7.37
C ASP A 14 52.34 4.06 -8.36
N ASN A 15 52.84 2.88 -8.73
CA ASN A 15 52.21 1.91 -9.61
C ASN A 15 50.69 2.03 -9.47
N VAL A 16 50.04 2.72 -10.41
CA VAL A 16 48.58 2.84 -10.40
C VAL A 16 48.08 1.48 -10.81
N VAL A 17 48.00 0.58 -9.83
CA VAL A 17 47.39 -0.73 -9.99
C VAL A 17 45.91 -0.41 -10.19
N ASN A 18 45.52 -0.30 -11.45
CA ASN A 18 44.15 -0.10 -11.87
C ASN A 18 43.34 -1.30 -11.37
N LYS A 19 42.66 -1.11 -10.24
CA LYS A 19 41.81 -2.16 -9.68
C LYS A 19 40.52 -2.23 -10.50
N THR A 20 40.04 -3.45 -10.68
CA THR A 20 38.73 -3.70 -11.28
C THR A 20 37.64 -3.50 -10.23
N CYS A 21 36.44 -3.16 -10.71
CA CYS A 21 35.24 -3.07 -9.91
C CYS A 21 34.33 -4.27 -10.19
N SER A 22 33.66 -4.81 -9.17
CA SER A 22 32.68 -5.89 -9.33
C SER A 22 31.28 -5.38 -8.99
N ALA A 23 30.33 -5.49 -9.92
CA ALA A 23 28.93 -5.16 -9.70
C ALA A 23 28.00 -6.09 -10.48
N ASN A 24 26.93 -6.56 -9.83
CA ASN A 24 25.91 -7.44 -10.41
C ASN A 24 26.51 -8.68 -11.11
N GLY A 25 27.54 -9.28 -10.51
CA GLY A 25 28.23 -10.45 -11.06
C GLY A 25 29.10 -10.18 -12.29
N ARG A 26 29.34 -8.91 -12.64
CA ARG A 26 30.23 -8.49 -13.74
C ARG A 26 31.43 -7.73 -13.20
N THR A 27 32.54 -7.80 -13.93
CA THR A 27 33.79 -7.10 -13.62
C THR A 27 33.99 -5.97 -14.63
N TYR A 28 34.37 -4.79 -14.14
CA TYR A 28 34.60 -3.57 -14.90
C TYR A 28 36.03 -3.07 -14.66
N ASN A 29 36.67 -2.56 -15.71
CA ASN A 29 37.99 -1.96 -15.62
C ASN A 29 37.92 -0.54 -15.06
N ALA A 30 39.04 -0.09 -14.51
CA ALA A 30 39.18 1.29 -14.08
C ALA A 30 38.91 2.26 -15.25
N GLY A 31 38.01 3.22 -15.03
CA GLY A 31 37.55 4.17 -16.06
C GLY A 31 36.24 3.76 -16.76
N ASP A 32 35.81 2.51 -16.63
CA ASP A 32 34.57 2.05 -17.25
C ASP A 32 33.36 2.80 -16.71
N ARG A 33 32.43 3.09 -17.61
CA ARG A 33 31.10 3.63 -17.29
C ARG A 33 30.05 2.59 -17.60
N PHE A 34 29.16 2.39 -16.65
CA PHE A 34 28.11 1.38 -16.76
C PHE A 34 26.85 1.85 -16.04
N LYS A 35 25.81 1.04 -16.13
CA LYS A 35 24.51 1.35 -15.53
C LYS A 35 24.15 0.27 -14.52
N ILE A 36 23.79 0.69 -13.31
CA ILE A 36 23.09 -0.16 -12.34
C ILE A 36 21.66 0.39 -12.28
N GLU A 37 20.69 -0.41 -12.74
CA GLU A 37 19.30 0.01 -12.92
C GLU A 37 19.18 1.29 -13.78
N CYS A 38 18.66 2.39 -13.22
CA CYS A 38 18.58 3.69 -13.89
C CYS A 38 19.82 4.57 -13.65
N ASN A 39 20.66 4.23 -12.67
CA ASN A 39 21.76 5.07 -12.22
C ASN A 39 23.03 4.85 -13.06
N PHE A 40 23.70 5.94 -13.42
CA PHE A 40 24.98 5.90 -14.10
C PHE A 40 26.10 5.75 -13.09
N CYS A 41 26.98 4.79 -13.34
CA CYS A 41 28.08 4.42 -12.48
C CYS A 41 29.42 4.52 -13.22
N ALA A 42 30.49 4.78 -12.47
CA ALA A 42 31.86 4.74 -12.96
C ALA A 42 32.74 3.93 -12.01
N CYS A 43 33.64 3.14 -12.59
CA CYS A 43 34.69 2.45 -11.83
C CYS A 43 35.91 3.37 -11.66
N GLY A 44 36.21 3.74 -10.42
CA GLY A 44 37.40 4.53 -10.08
C GLY A 44 38.68 3.69 -10.11
N LEU A 45 39.82 4.36 -10.27
CA LEU A 45 41.15 3.71 -10.35
C LEU A 45 41.48 2.80 -9.15
N ASN A 46 40.89 3.12 -7.98
CA ASN A 46 41.08 2.38 -6.73
C ASN A 46 40.10 1.21 -6.54
N GLY A 47 39.28 0.88 -7.54
CA GLY A 47 38.28 -0.21 -7.46
C GLY A 47 36.97 0.19 -6.79
N ASN A 48 36.78 1.49 -6.53
CA ASN A 48 35.54 2.02 -5.96
C ASN A 48 34.53 2.34 -7.07
N ILE A 49 33.26 2.01 -6.83
CA ILE A 49 32.17 2.38 -7.74
C ILE A 49 31.48 3.64 -7.21
N GLY A 50 31.42 4.68 -8.04
CA GLY A 50 30.59 5.86 -7.79
C GLY A 50 29.40 5.88 -8.73
N CYS A 51 28.18 6.05 -8.21
CA CYS A 51 26.96 6.13 -9.01
C CYS A 51 26.19 7.43 -8.75
N THR A 52 25.39 7.86 -9.73
CA THR A 52 24.33 8.85 -9.52
C THR A 52 23.29 8.33 -8.51
N ARG A 53 22.50 9.23 -7.93
CA ARG A 53 21.42 8.89 -6.99
C ARG A 53 20.06 9.33 -7.52
N MET A 54 19.69 8.82 -8.68
CA MET A 54 18.38 8.97 -9.29
C MET A 54 17.39 7.99 -8.66
N LEU A 55 16.15 8.44 -8.47
CA LEU A 55 15.02 7.58 -8.14
C LEU A 55 14.65 6.78 -9.40
N CYS A 56 15.00 5.48 -9.41
CA CYS A 56 14.68 4.60 -10.52
C CYS A 56 13.20 4.20 -10.46
N PRO A 57 12.40 4.47 -11.52
CA PRO A 57 10.97 4.18 -11.53
C PRO A 57 10.61 2.72 -11.27
N ASP A 58 11.48 1.79 -11.69
CA ASP A 58 11.17 0.36 -11.63
C ASP A 58 11.81 -0.34 -10.42
N HIS A 59 12.95 0.15 -9.89
CA HIS A 59 13.73 -0.57 -8.84
C HIS A 59 14.50 0.30 -7.83
N GLY A 60 14.30 1.63 -7.78
CA GLY A 60 14.96 2.47 -6.78
C GLY A 60 14.37 2.27 -5.36
N PRO A 61 14.97 2.84 -4.29
CA PRO A 61 14.38 2.80 -2.94
C PRO A 61 13.03 3.54 -2.80
N ALA A 62 12.53 4.13 -3.89
CA ALA A 62 11.10 4.31 -4.12
C ALA A 62 10.60 3.14 -4.98
N GLY A 63 10.60 1.94 -4.40
CA GLY A 63 10.11 0.75 -5.08
C GLY A 63 8.68 1.04 -5.51
N ASN A 64 8.34 0.64 -6.74
CA ASN A 64 7.01 0.63 -7.33
C ASN A 64 5.97 0.35 -6.23
N LYS A 65 5.43 1.41 -5.61
CA LYS A 65 4.80 1.28 -4.29
C LYS A 65 3.49 0.54 -4.50
N THR A 66 3.47 -0.73 -4.12
CA THR A 66 2.25 -1.50 -4.18
C THR A 66 1.48 -1.31 -2.89
N CYS A 67 0.15 -1.31 -3.01
CA CYS A 67 -0.71 -1.41 -1.86
C CYS A 67 -1.04 -2.88 -1.61
N SER A 68 -1.08 -3.29 -0.34
CA SER A 68 -1.58 -4.61 0.05
C SER A 68 -2.99 -4.49 0.62
N ALA A 69 -3.94 -5.25 0.08
CA ALA A 69 -5.29 -5.37 0.62
C ALA A 69 -5.88 -6.75 0.32
N ASN A 70 -6.54 -7.37 1.31
CA ASN A 70 -7.12 -8.71 1.20
C ASN A 70 -6.17 -9.74 0.58
N GLU A 71 -4.93 -9.77 1.08
CA GLU A 71 -3.87 -10.69 0.63
C GLU A 71 -3.47 -10.54 -0.86
N ARG A 72 -3.86 -9.43 -1.49
CA ARG A 72 -3.50 -9.09 -2.86
C ARG A 72 -2.68 -7.80 -2.91
N LEU A 73 -1.80 -7.75 -3.90
CA LEU A 73 -1.02 -6.56 -4.23
C LEU A 73 -1.69 -5.78 -5.37
N TYR A 74 -1.71 -4.47 -5.24
CA TYR A 74 -2.26 -3.52 -6.20
C TYR A 74 -1.21 -2.47 -6.56
N ASN A 75 -1.15 -2.08 -7.81
CA ASN A 75 -0.29 -0.99 -8.28
C ASN A 75 -0.93 0.36 -7.96
N VAL A 76 -0.10 1.40 -7.83
CA VAL A 76 -0.58 2.78 -7.69
C VAL A 76 -1.58 3.11 -8.81
N GLY A 77 -2.74 3.64 -8.42
CA GLY A 77 -3.83 4.00 -9.32
C GLY A 77 -4.85 2.89 -9.55
N ASP A 78 -4.54 1.65 -9.18
CA ASP A 78 -5.50 0.53 -9.27
C ASP A 78 -6.73 0.83 -8.44
N ARG A 79 -7.90 0.49 -9.01
CA ARG A 79 -9.21 0.63 -8.38
C ARG A 79 -9.80 -0.74 -8.13
N PHE A 80 -10.26 -0.96 -6.90
CA PHE A 80 -10.79 -2.24 -6.47
C PHE A 80 -11.89 -2.05 -5.43
N LYS A 81 -12.51 -3.14 -5.01
CA LYS A 81 -13.51 -3.13 -3.94
C LYS A 81 -13.04 -3.95 -2.75
N ILE A 82 -13.27 -3.42 -1.56
CA ILE A 82 -13.27 -4.16 -0.31
C ILE A 82 -14.71 -4.08 0.19
N ASP A 83 -15.40 -5.22 0.22
CA ASP A 83 -16.83 -5.30 0.45
C ASP A 83 -17.64 -4.40 -0.51
N CYS A 84 -18.44 -3.49 0.03
CA CYS A 84 -19.21 -2.51 -0.73
C CYS A 84 -18.43 -1.20 -1.00
N ASN A 85 -17.25 -1.04 -0.41
CA ASN A 85 -16.47 0.19 -0.53
C ASN A 85 -15.56 0.17 -1.75
N PHE A 86 -15.49 1.30 -2.44
CA PHE A 86 -14.55 1.52 -3.53
C PHE A 86 -13.22 1.99 -2.96
N CYS A 87 -12.14 1.39 -3.42
CA CYS A 87 -10.79 1.65 -2.96
C CYS A 87 -9.88 2.02 -4.13
N VAL A 88 -8.86 2.81 -3.84
CA VAL A 88 -7.78 3.15 -4.76
C VAL A 88 -6.43 3.00 -4.06
N CYS A 89 -5.45 2.44 -4.78
CA CYS A 89 -4.07 2.45 -4.31
C CYS A 89 -3.43 3.81 -4.56
N LEU A 90 -3.01 4.48 -3.48
CA LEU A 90 -2.45 5.83 -3.51
C LEU A 90 -0.94 5.80 -3.77
N LYS A 91 -0.41 6.93 -4.27
CA LYS A 91 1.00 7.08 -4.65
C LYS A 91 1.99 6.86 -3.50
N ASP A 92 1.55 7.02 -2.26
CA ASP A 92 2.34 6.83 -1.05
C ASP A 92 2.40 5.37 -0.58
N GLY A 93 1.67 4.46 -1.24
CA GLY A 93 1.56 3.04 -0.90
C GLY A 93 0.36 2.71 0.00
N ASN A 94 -0.48 3.69 0.34
CA ASN A 94 -1.65 3.49 1.17
C ASN A 94 -2.91 3.17 0.35
N VAL A 95 -3.86 2.46 0.95
CA VAL A 95 -5.19 2.22 0.36
C VAL A 95 -6.17 3.27 0.89
N GLY A 96 -6.75 4.06 -0.01
CA GLY A 96 -7.86 4.95 0.31
C GLY A 96 -9.18 4.34 -0.13
N CYS A 97 -10.12 4.15 0.79
CA CYS A 97 -11.46 3.63 0.49
C CYS A 97 -12.58 4.61 0.85
N THR A 98 -13.71 4.50 0.17
CA THR A 98 -14.98 5.10 0.64
C THR A 98 -15.39 4.53 1.99
N ARG A 99 -16.29 5.23 2.70
CA ARG A 99 -16.83 4.80 4.00
C ARG A 99 -18.34 4.62 3.94
N MET A 100 -18.77 3.59 3.22
CA MET A 100 -20.14 3.13 3.14
C MET A 100 -20.39 2.07 4.22
N LEU A 101 -21.56 2.15 4.87
CA LEU A 101 -22.08 1.09 5.72
C LEU A 101 -22.47 -0.09 4.83
N CYS A 102 -21.61 -1.11 4.76
CA CYS A 102 -21.90 -2.31 4.00
C CYS A 102 -22.94 -3.16 4.73
N SER A 103 -24.01 -3.56 4.03
CA SER A 103 -25.11 -4.35 4.58
C SER A 103 -24.66 -5.65 5.24
N ASN A 104 -23.50 -6.18 4.86
CA ASN A 104 -22.95 -7.44 5.37
C ASN A 104 -22.08 -7.28 6.64
N HIS A 105 -21.72 -6.04 7.00
CA HIS A 105 -20.81 -5.72 8.13
C HIS A 105 -21.42 -4.78 9.17
N GLY A 106 -22.54 -4.13 8.85
CA GLY A 106 -23.44 -3.61 9.86
C GLY A 106 -24.26 -4.77 10.39
N GLY A 107 -23.61 -5.65 11.17
CA GLY A 107 -24.14 -6.95 11.61
C GLY A 107 -25.63 -6.85 11.81
N ASP A 108 -26.38 -7.61 10.99
CA ASP A 108 -27.82 -7.52 10.81
C ASP A 108 -28.44 -7.07 12.12
N LYS A 109 -28.69 -5.77 12.27
CA LYS A 109 -29.29 -5.30 13.51
C LYS A 109 -30.67 -5.93 13.47
N ILE A 110 -30.85 -6.91 14.33
CA ILE A 110 -32.07 -7.69 14.46
C ILE A 110 -32.80 -7.19 15.69
N CYS A 111 -34.11 -7.25 15.64
CA CYS A 111 -34.89 -7.21 16.87
C CYS A 111 -35.08 -8.64 17.36
N THR A 112 -34.78 -8.89 18.63
CA THR A 112 -35.15 -10.14 19.29
C THR A 112 -36.46 -9.92 20.04
N PHE A 113 -37.49 -10.71 19.72
CA PHE A 113 -38.80 -10.62 20.36
C PHE A 113 -39.38 -12.02 20.55
N ASN A 114 -39.76 -12.36 21.79
CA ASN A 114 -40.20 -13.70 22.18
C ASN A 114 -39.26 -14.82 21.69
N GLY A 115 -37.94 -14.61 21.77
CA GLY A 115 -36.93 -15.58 21.35
C GLY A 115 -36.73 -15.72 19.84
N SER A 116 -37.51 -14.99 19.03
CA SER A 116 -37.37 -14.95 17.56
C SER A 116 -36.62 -13.70 17.10
N ASN A 117 -35.88 -13.82 15.99
CA ASN A 117 -35.09 -12.73 15.42
C ASN A 117 -35.77 -12.17 14.16
N TYR A 118 -35.91 -10.85 14.10
CA TYR A 118 -36.55 -10.13 13.01
C TYR A 118 -35.62 -9.09 12.41
N LYS A 119 -35.62 -8.95 11.08
CA LYS A 119 -34.80 -7.96 10.38
C LYS A 119 -35.32 -6.55 10.65
N ILE A 120 -34.44 -5.56 10.79
CA ILE A 120 -34.85 -4.15 10.82
C ILE A 120 -35.73 -3.80 9.62
N GLY A 121 -36.77 -3.01 9.89
CA GLY A 121 -37.74 -2.57 8.89
C GLY A 121 -38.79 -3.62 8.54
N SER A 122 -38.70 -4.84 9.08
CA SER A 122 -39.74 -5.85 8.89
C SER A 122 -40.95 -5.59 9.78
N SER A 123 -42.11 -5.96 9.25
CA SER A 123 -43.37 -6.09 9.99
C SER A 123 -43.74 -7.56 10.12
N PHE A 124 -44.22 -7.97 11.29
CA PHE A 124 -44.63 -9.33 11.59
C PHE A 124 -45.86 -9.34 12.49
N LYS A 125 -46.59 -10.45 12.52
CA LYS A 125 -47.84 -10.59 13.29
C LYS A 125 -47.60 -11.47 14.51
N ILE A 126 -48.06 -11.01 15.68
CA ILE A 126 -48.11 -11.78 16.93
C ILE A 126 -49.56 -11.71 17.39
N ASP A 127 -50.22 -12.86 17.45
CA ASP A 127 -51.66 -12.97 17.68
C ASP A 127 -52.46 -12.08 16.71
N CYS A 128 -53.25 -11.13 17.23
CA CYS A 128 -53.98 -10.16 16.42
C CYS A 128 -53.23 -8.84 16.20
N ASN A 129 -52.02 -8.70 16.76
CA ASN A 129 -51.23 -7.49 16.73
C ASN A 129 -50.18 -7.50 15.61
N ILE A 130 -49.93 -6.33 15.03
CA ILE A 130 -48.86 -6.12 14.05
C ILE A 130 -47.70 -5.45 14.78
N CYS A 131 -46.53 -6.06 14.67
CA CYS A 131 -45.28 -5.60 15.24
C CYS A 131 -44.34 -5.11 14.14
N PHE A 132 -43.53 -4.11 14.45
CA PHE A 132 -42.52 -3.54 13.57
C PHE A 132 -41.15 -3.53 14.27
N CYS A 133 -40.12 -4.01 13.57
CA CYS A 133 -38.73 -3.95 14.03
C CYS A 133 -38.11 -2.60 13.63
N GLY A 134 -37.95 -1.70 14.59
CA GLY A 134 -37.41 -0.36 14.39
C GLY A 134 -35.89 -0.34 14.17
N LYS A 135 -35.38 0.72 13.54
CA LYS A 135 -33.95 0.88 13.18
C LYS A 135 -32.97 0.80 14.37
N ASN A 136 -33.47 0.93 15.59
CA ASN A 136 -32.69 0.87 16.82
C ASN A 136 -32.67 -0.53 17.46
N GLY A 137 -33.23 -1.55 16.81
CA GLY A 137 -33.34 -2.92 17.37
C GLY A 137 -34.53 -3.11 18.31
N THR A 138 -35.42 -2.13 18.40
CA THR A 138 -36.61 -2.17 19.27
C THR A 138 -37.85 -2.63 18.51
N VAL A 139 -38.64 -3.51 19.13
CA VAL A 139 -39.96 -3.90 18.60
C VAL A 139 -41.05 -2.98 19.13
N SER A 140 -41.95 -2.55 18.24
CA SER A 140 -43.18 -1.84 18.59
C SER A 140 -44.37 -2.54 17.98
N CYS A 141 -45.37 -2.86 18.78
CA CYS A 141 -46.58 -3.56 18.35
C CYS A 141 -47.82 -2.71 18.54
N THR A 142 -48.84 -2.92 17.70
CA THR A 142 -50.20 -2.46 17.99
C THR A 142 -50.69 -3.04 19.31
N LYS A 143 -51.64 -2.36 19.97
CA LYS A 143 -52.24 -2.81 21.24
C LYS A 143 -53.73 -3.13 21.06
N LYS A 144 -54.04 -4.08 20.17
CA LYS A 144 -55.40 -4.61 20.01
C LYS A 144 -55.65 -5.66 21.10
N LEU A 145 -56.81 -5.58 21.73
CA LEU A 145 -57.29 -6.63 22.62
C LEU A 145 -57.64 -7.85 21.75
N CYS A 146 -56.79 -8.87 21.78
CA CYS A 146 -57.02 -10.08 21.01
C CYS A 146 -58.11 -10.89 21.70
N ARG A 147 -59.21 -11.16 20.98
CA ARG A 147 -60.16 -12.16 21.44
C ARG A 147 -59.50 -13.52 21.31
N ASN A 148 -59.26 -14.18 22.42
CA ASN A 148 -59.02 -15.61 22.42
C ASN A 148 -60.31 -16.25 21.91
N LEU A 149 -60.31 -16.68 20.65
CA LEU A 149 -61.26 -17.71 20.24
C LEU A 149 -60.72 -18.98 20.89
N ALA A 150 -61.37 -19.37 21.98
CA ALA A 150 -61.22 -20.68 22.60
C ALA A 150 -61.58 -21.79 21.60
#